data_AF-A0A1G5S4E2-F1
#
_entry.id   AF-A0A1G5S4E2-F1
#
_cell.length_a   1.000
_cell.length_b   1.000
_cell.length_c   1.000
_cell.angle_alpha   90.00
_cell.angle_beta   90.00
_cell.angle_gamma   90.00
#
_symmetry.space_group_name_H-M   'P 1'
#
loop_
_entity.id
_entity.type
_entity.pdbx_description
1 polymer ?
#
loop_
_entity_poly.entity_id
_entity_poly.type
_entity_poly.pdbx_seq_one_letter_code
_entity_poly.pdbx_strand_id
1 'polypeptide(L)'
;MIDFSRDVLFILESFDFKTALKRVTPMLIEGEEVFATFSFSRDYVIFTTKRVIVIKERGTTGQKKDYTSLPYNKVKAFSVETAGEPGEDCELDLWFSGLGKIRFEFKGNFDILGFNKMIGEYIL
;
A
#
# COMPACT_ATOMS: atom_id res chain seq x y z
N MET A 1 7.92 5.16 -11.11
CA MET A 1 6.53 5.43 -11.41
C MET A 1 5.82 4.13 -11.66
N ILE A 2 4.64 4.00 -11.04
CA ILE A 2 3.66 2.96 -11.36
C ILE A 2 3.13 3.21 -12.77
N ASP A 3 2.96 2.14 -13.55
CA ASP A 3 2.29 2.21 -14.85
C ASP A 3 0.81 1.88 -14.63
N PHE A 4 -0.04 2.90 -14.60
CA PHE A 4 -1.49 2.76 -14.41
C PHE A 4 -2.24 2.35 -15.69
N SER A 5 -1.55 2.15 -16.82
CA SER A 5 -2.19 1.64 -18.04
C SER A 5 -2.48 0.14 -18.00
N ARG A 6 -2.04 -0.55 -16.93
CA ARG A 6 -2.16 -1.98 -16.70
C ARG A 6 -2.67 -2.26 -15.30
N ASP A 7 -3.10 -3.49 -15.08
CA ASP A 7 -3.40 -3.97 -13.73
C ASP A 7 -2.16 -3.86 -12.84
N VAL A 8 -2.33 -3.21 -11.70
CA VAL A 8 -1.25 -3.00 -10.72
C VAL A 8 -1.45 -3.96 -9.57
N LEU A 9 -0.49 -4.85 -9.36
CA LEU A 9 -0.45 -5.81 -8.26
C LEU A 9 0.84 -5.62 -7.44
N PHE A 10 0.70 -5.59 -6.12
CA PHE A 10 1.82 -5.62 -5.17
C PHE A 10 1.68 -6.82 -4.23
N ILE A 11 2.68 -7.71 -4.22
CA ILE A 11 2.72 -8.84 -3.30
C ILE A 11 3.52 -8.46 -2.06
N LEU A 12 2.85 -8.27 -0.94
CA LEU A 12 3.36 -7.60 0.23
C LEU A 12 3.93 -8.58 1.24
N GLU A 13 5.12 -8.24 1.72
CA GLU A 13 5.80 -8.88 2.85
C GLU A 13 5.88 -7.90 4.02
N SER A 14 5.85 -8.43 5.24
CA SER A 14 6.02 -7.62 6.45
C SER A 14 7.33 -6.86 6.42
N PHE A 15 7.31 -5.56 6.75
CA PHE A 15 8.51 -4.74 6.75
C PHE A 15 8.63 -3.90 8.03
N ASP A 16 9.87 -3.61 8.43
CA ASP A 16 10.15 -2.83 9.64
C ASP A 16 9.58 -1.41 9.56
N PHE A 17 8.65 -1.13 10.47
CA PHE A 17 7.93 0.13 10.55
C PHE A 17 8.86 1.33 10.76
N LYS A 18 9.88 1.21 11.63
CA LYS A 18 10.79 2.32 11.94
C LYS A 18 11.62 2.73 10.73
N THR A 19 12.07 1.76 9.95
CA THR A 19 12.84 1.98 8.73
C THR A 19 11.97 2.62 7.64
N ALA A 20 10.75 2.14 7.45
CA ALA A 20 9.81 2.73 6.49
C ALA A 20 9.42 4.16 6.87
N LEU A 21 9.15 4.42 8.15
CA LEU A 21 8.79 5.75 8.65
C LEU A 21 9.85 6.79 8.27
N LYS A 22 11.13 6.53 8.54
CA LYS A 22 12.25 7.43 8.19
C LYS A 22 12.29 7.79 6.69
N ARG A 23 11.80 6.91 5.80
CA ARG A 23 11.79 7.13 4.35
C ARG A 23 10.70 8.09 3.88
N VAL A 24 9.65 8.30 4.68
CA VAL A 24 8.50 9.15 4.34
C VAL A 24 8.31 10.33 5.27
N THR A 25 8.86 10.33 6.48
CA THR A 25 8.70 11.43 7.46
C THR A 25 8.86 12.83 6.85
N PRO A 26 9.87 13.12 6.00
CA PRO A 26 10.05 14.47 5.44
C PRO A 26 8.94 14.93 4.49
N MET A 27 8.07 14.04 4.01
CA MET A 27 7.00 14.34 3.05
C MET A 27 5.59 14.11 3.59
N LEU A 28 5.46 13.70 4.86
CA LEU A 28 4.17 13.62 5.52
C LEU A 28 3.65 15.03 5.77
N ILE A 29 2.36 15.23 5.55
CA ILE A 29 1.69 16.50 5.89
C ILE A 29 1.31 16.51 7.39
N GLU A 30 0.93 17.68 7.89
CA GLU A 30 0.46 17.81 9.27
C GLU A 30 -0.75 16.89 9.53
N GLY A 31 -0.69 16.12 10.62
CA GLY A 31 -1.70 15.13 11.00
C GLY A 31 -1.74 13.86 10.13
N GLU A 32 -0.80 13.67 9.20
CA GLU A 32 -0.65 12.42 8.46
C GLU A 32 0.25 11.44 9.25
N GLU A 33 -0.30 10.31 9.65
CA GLU A 33 0.41 9.30 10.44
C GLU A 33 0.51 7.99 9.66
N VAL A 34 1.62 7.25 9.80
CA VAL A 34 1.78 5.92 9.20
C VAL A 34 1.13 4.89 10.12
N PHE A 35 0.30 3.98 9.59
CA PHE A 35 -0.31 2.91 10.37
C PHE A 35 0.08 1.50 9.91
N ALA A 36 0.56 1.33 8.67
CA ALA A 36 1.07 0.04 8.20
C ALA A 36 2.16 0.18 7.13
N THR A 37 3.10 -0.77 7.12
CA THR A 37 4.28 -0.73 6.24
C THR A 37 4.61 -2.12 5.73
N PHE A 38 4.85 -2.21 4.43
CA PHE A 38 5.16 -3.45 3.73
C PHE A 38 6.28 -3.22 2.72
N SER A 39 6.95 -4.31 2.34
CA SER A 39 7.87 -4.35 1.22
C SER A 39 7.33 -5.23 0.10
N PHE A 40 7.73 -4.93 -1.13
CA PHE A 40 7.54 -5.80 -2.30
C PHE A 40 8.81 -5.77 -3.12
N SER A 41 9.51 -6.89 -3.22
CA SER A 41 10.83 -6.96 -3.86
C SER A 41 11.83 -5.97 -3.23
N ARG A 42 12.18 -4.88 -3.93
CA ARG A 42 13.06 -3.79 -3.45
C ARG A 42 12.30 -2.50 -3.11
N ASP A 43 10.99 -2.52 -3.33
CA ASP A 43 10.09 -1.38 -3.21
C ASP A 43 9.29 -1.47 -1.91
N TYR A 44 8.61 -0.38 -1.55
CA TYR A 44 7.88 -0.27 -0.29
C TYR A 44 6.46 0.22 -0.52
N VAL A 45 5.51 -0.26 0.28
CA VAL A 45 4.13 0.21 0.33
C VAL A 45 3.83 0.63 1.76
N ILE A 46 3.42 1.88 1.92
CA ILE A 46 3.22 2.52 3.22
C ILE A 46 1.80 3.07 3.27
N PHE A 47 1.01 2.63 4.23
CA PHE A 47 -0.34 3.12 4.45
C PHE A 47 -0.30 4.20 5.55
N THR A 48 -0.80 5.38 5.22
CA THR A 48 -0.92 6.51 6.15
C THR A 48 -2.38 6.82 6.41
N THR A 49 -2.71 7.73 7.33
CA THR A 49 -4.10 8.19 7.56
C THR A 49 -4.71 8.98 6.39
N LYS A 50 -3.97 9.20 5.28
CA LYS A 50 -4.40 10.03 4.14
C LYS A 50 -4.30 9.33 2.78
N ARG A 51 -3.33 8.42 2.61
CA ARG A 51 -2.98 7.81 1.32
C ARG A 51 -2.18 6.53 1.48
N VAL A 52 -2.14 5.73 0.41
CA VAL A 52 -1.06 4.76 0.23
C VAL A 52 0.11 5.45 -0.47
N ILE A 53 1.32 5.24 0.03
CA ILE A 53 2.57 5.72 -0.57
C ILE A 53 3.33 4.49 -1.07
N VAL A 54 3.57 4.44 -2.38
CA VAL A 54 4.43 3.42 -3.01
C VAL A 54 5.78 4.06 -3.31
N ILE A 55 6.86 3.45 -2.81
CA ILE A 55 8.23 3.90 -3.03
C ILE A 55 8.92 2.88 -3.93
N LYS A 56 9.26 3.28 -5.16
CA LYS A 56 10.06 2.46 -6.06
C LYS A 56 11.51 2.90 -6.10
N GLU A 57 12.44 2.01 -5.79
CA GLU A 57 13.87 2.26 -5.95
C GLU A 57 14.26 2.09 -7.42
N ARG A 58 14.93 3.09 -8.00
CA ARG A 58 15.34 3.12 -9.41
C ARG A 58 16.86 3.27 -9.56
N GLY A 59 17.38 2.70 -10.64
CA GLY A 59 18.79 2.75 -10.99
C GLY A 59 19.62 1.68 -10.27
N THR A 60 20.86 1.50 -10.70
CA THR A 60 21.77 0.46 -10.20
C THR A 60 22.19 0.69 -8.73
N THR A 61 22.24 1.95 -8.30
CA THR A 61 22.64 2.34 -6.93
C THR A 61 21.46 2.48 -5.96
N GLY A 62 20.20 2.38 -6.44
CA GLY A 62 19.00 2.59 -5.61
C GLY A 62 18.81 4.02 -5.08
N GLN A 63 19.70 4.96 -5.42
CA GLN A 63 19.66 6.33 -4.89
C GLN A 63 18.46 7.13 -5.39
N LYS A 64 17.98 6.84 -6.60
CA LYS A 64 16.80 7.51 -7.16
C LYS A 64 15.55 6.79 -6.67
N LYS A 65 14.70 7.50 -5.93
CA LYS A 65 13.43 6.97 -5.44
C LYS A 65 12.27 7.68 -6.14
N ASP A 66 11.26 6.90 -6.48
CA ASP A 66 10.00 7.38 -7.03
C ASP A 66 8.91 7.16 -6.00
N TYR A 67 8.25 8.23 -5.58
CA TYR A 67 7.18 8.19 -4.58
C TYR A 67 5.85 8.43 -5.29
N THR A 68 4.98 7.44 -5.28
CA THR A 68 3.62 7.55 -5.81
C THR A 68 2.64 7.63 -4.64
N SER A 69 1.84 8.69 -4.59
CA SER A 69 0.79 8.88 -3.59
C SER A 69 -0.57 8.51 -4.16
N LEU A 70 -1.31 7.67 -3.46
CA LEU A 70 -2.65 7.18 -3.81
C LEU A 70 -3.63 7.62 -2.72
N PRO A 71 -4.25 8.81 -2.83
CA PRO A 71 -5.09 9.38 -1.78
C PRO A 71 -6.40 8.62 -1.61
N TYR A 72 -6.81 8.37 -0.36
CA TYR A 72 -8.04 7.61 -0.09
C TYR A 72 -9.30 8.34 -0.57
N ASN A 73 -9.30 9.68 -0.53
CA ASN A 73 -10.43 10.47 -1.05
C ASN A 73 -10.64 10.36 -2.57
N LYS A 74 -9.78 9.64 -3.30
CA LYS A 74 -9.93 9.30 -4.72
C LYS A 74 -10.34 7.85 -4.97
N VAL A 75 -10.42 7.04 -3.92
CA VAL A 75 -10.93 5.67 -3.97
C VAL A 75 -12.45 5.72 -4.16
N LYS A 76 -12.93 5.02 -5.18
CA LYS A 76 -14.36 4.90 -5.52
C LYS A 76 -15.01 3.65 -4.96
N ALA A 77 -14.22 2.60 -4.79
CA ALA A 77 -14.61 1.35 -4.15
C ALA A 77 -13.37 0.68 -3.58
N PHE A 78 -13.56 -0.18 -2.58
CA PHE A 78 -12.53 -1.09 -2.09
C PHE A 78 -13.16 -2.44 -1.74
N SER A 79 -12.35 -3.48 -1.75
CA SER A 79 -12.74 -4.85 -1.42
C SER A 79 -11.60 -5.52 -0.68
N VAL A 80 -11.94 -6.41 0.24
CA VAL A 80 -10.99 -7.33 0.86
C VAL A 80 -11.37 -8.78 0.57
N GLU A 81 -10.37 -9.62 0.36
CA GLU A 81 -10.52 -11.07 0.18
C GLU A 81 -9.70 -11.78 1.26
N THR A 82 -10.34 -12.70 1.98
CA THR A 82 -9.70 -13.53 3.01
C THR A 82 -9.07 -14.76 2.39
N ALA A 83 -7.98 -15.26 2.99
CA ALA A 83 -7.46 -16.59 2.71
C ALA A 83 -8.54 -17.66 2.89
N GLY A 84 -8.67 -18.57 1.92
CA GLY A 84 -9.60 -19.71 1.97
C GLY A 84 -9.00 -20.93 2.67
N GLU A 85 -7.69 -21.12 2.55
CA GLU A 85 -6.93 -22.18 3.21
C GLU A 85 -5.73 -21.62 4.02
N PRO A 86 -5.23 -22.35 5.04
CA PRO A 86 -4.04 -21.95 5.77
C PRO A 86 -2.82 -21.78 4.86
N GLY A 87 -2.26 -20.58 4.84
CA GLY A 87 -1.10 -20.24 4.00
C GLY A 87 -1.45 -19.65 2.64
N GLU A 88 -2.72 -19.51 2.29
CA GLU A 88 -3.14 -18.63 1.19
C GLU A 88 -2.99 -17.16 1.58
N ASP A 89 -2.81 -16.33 0.56
CA ASP A 89 -2.63 -14.89 0.72
C ASP A 89 -4.01 -14.20 0.79
N CYS A 90 -4.06 -13.05 1.46
CA CYS A 90 -5.26 -12.20 1.48
C CYS A 90 -5.11 -11.05 0.50
N GLU A 91 -6.21 -10.46 0.03
CA GLU A 91 -6.15 -9.36 -0.93
C GLU A 91 -6.89 -8.10 -0.45
N LEU A 92 -6.38 -6.93 -0.86
CA LEU A 92 -7.06 -5.64 -0.83
C LEU A 92 -7.05 -5.07 -2.24
N ASP A 93 -8.24 -4.80 -2.79
CA ASP A 93 -8.40 -4.08 -4.05
C ASP A 93 -8.90 -2.66 -3.78
N LEU A 94 -8.25 -1.67 -4.39
CA LEU A 94 -8.65 -0.26 -4.39
C LEU A 94 -8.95 0.19 -5.83
N TRP A 95 -10.14 0.75 -6.07
CA TRP A 95 -10.52 1.30 -7.36
C TRP A 95 -10.43 2.82 -7.36
N PHE A 96 -9.60 3.37 -8.24
CA PHE A 96 -9.40 4.81 -8.39
C PHE A 96 -10.07 5.31 -9.67
N SER A 97 -10.80 6.42 -9.55
CA SER A 97 -11.46 7.05 -10.71
C SER A 97 -10.43 7.44 -11.76
N GLY A 98 -10.52 6.86 -12.96
CA GLY A 98 -9.62 7.16 -14.09
C GLY A 98 -8.23 6.49 -14.04
N LEU A 99 -7.86 5.82 -12.94
CA LEU A 99 -6.60 5.06 -12.84
C LEU A 99 -6.82 3.54 -12.81
N GLY A 100 -8.05 3.08 -12.56
CA GLY A 100 -8.37 1.66 -12.53
C GLY A 100 -8.16 1.03 -11.15
N LYS A 101 -7.96 -0.30 -11.15
CA LYS A 101 -7.82 -1.12 -9.95
C LYS A 101 -6.35 -1.28 -9.56
N ILE A 102 -6.07 -1.16 -8.27
CA ILE A 102 -4.78 -1.49 -7.67
C ILE A 102 -5.00 -2.57 -6.62
N ARG A 103 -4.31 -3.70 -6.78
CA ARG A 103 -4.37 -4.86 -5.89
C ARG A 103 -3.14 -4.91 -4.98
N PHE A 104 -3.37 -5.19 -3.71
CA PHE A 104 -2.36 -5.50 -2.71
C PHE A 104 -2.65 -6.89 -2.17
N GLU A 105 -1.72 -7.81 -2.36
CA GLU A 105 -1.78 -9.20 -1.88
C GLU A 105 -0.90 -9.29 -0.64
N PHE A 106 -1.40 -9.75 0.48
CA PHE A 106 -0.68 -9.84 1.75
C PHE A 106 -0.30 -11.29 2.00
N LYS A 107 1.00 -11.56 2.08
CA LYS A 107 1.47 -12.93 2.26
C LYS A 107 1.15 -13.51 3.64
N GLY A 108 0.70 -14.76 3.64
CA GLY A 108 0.48 -15.56 4.85
C GLY A 108 -0.72 -15.10 5.70
N ASN A 109 -0.70 -15.42 7.00
CA ASN A 109 -1.83 -15.19 7.91
C ASN A 109 -1.98 -13.70 8.32
N PHE A 110 -2.29 -12.83 7.38
CA PHE A 110 -2.55 -11.42 7.61
C PHE A 110 -3.99 -11.19 8.11
N ASP A 111 -4.17 -10.34 9.13
CA ASP A 111 -5.51 -9.94 9.61
C ASP A 111 -6.16 -8.95 8.65
N ILE A 112 -6.68 -9.45 7.53
CA ILE A 112 -7.29 -8.62 6.50
C ILE A 112 -8.63 -8.00 6.93
N LEU A 113 -9.36 -8.62 7.87
CA LEU A 113 -10.63 -8.07 8.37
C LEU A 113 -10.39 -6.91 9.34
N GLY A 114 -9.40 -7.03 10.22
CA GLY A 114 -8.91 -5.90 11.02
C GLY A 114 -8.40 -4.77 10.12
N PHE A 115 -7.64 -5.11 9.08
CA PHE A 115 -7.14 -4.12 8.12
C PHE A 115 -8.27 -3.45 7.33
N ASN A 116 -9.32 -4.19 6.94
CA ASN A 116 -10.52 -3.65 6.31
C ASN A 116 -11.17 -2.58 7.18
N LYS A 117 -11.32 -2.84 8.48
CA LYS A 117 -11.85 -1.86 9.43
C LYS A 117 -10.96 -0.62 9.47
N MET A 118 -9.65 -0.79 9.62
CA MET A 118 -8.70 0.33 9.70
C MET A 118 -8.69 1.19 8.43
N ILE A 119 -8.60 0.59 7.24
CA ILE A 119 -8.55 1.35 5.99
C ILE A 119 -9.90 2.01 5.68
N GLY A 120 -11.01 1.38 6.11
CA GLY A 120 -12.35 1.94 6.03
C GLY A 120 -12.51 3.27 6.76
N GLU A 121 -11.82 3.47 7.90
CA GLU A 121 -11.83 4.75 8.64
C GLU A 121 -11.28 5.93 7.83
N TYR A 122 -10.50 5.66 6.78
CA TYR A 122 -9.90 6.70 5.93
C TYR A 122 -10.49 6.80 4.53
N ILE A 123 -11.23 5.77 4.08
CA ILE A 123 -11.90 5.75 2.77
C ILE A 123 -13.35 6.25 2.86
N LEU A 124 -14.06 5.95 3.95
CA LEU A 124 -15.48 6.28 4.16
C LEU A 124 -15.67 7.67 4.81
#